data_AF-A0A7X7E9Z6-F1
#
_entry.id   AF-A0A7X7E9Z6-F1
#
_cell.length_a   1.000
_cell.length_b   1.000
_cell.length_c   1.000
_cell.angle_alpha   90.00
_cell.angle_beta   90.00
_cell.angle_gamma   90.00
#
_symmetry.space_group_name_H-M   'P 1'
#
loop_
_entity.id
_entity.type
_entity.pdbx_description
1 polymer ?
#
loop_
_entity_poly.entity_id
_entity_poly.type
_entity_poly.pdbx_seq_one_letter_code
_entity_poly.pdbx_strand_id
1 'polypeptide(L)' 'AFNLGYTVYTLEDCCTSTTQEIHDWSIKNTLAFFGFVIDAESYLAAITERKDK' A
#
# COMPACT_ATOMS: atom_id res chain seq x y z
N ALA A 1 9.72 4.14 7.69
CA ALA A 1 9.87 4.41 6.24
C ALA A 1 9.51 5.85 5.90
N PHE A 2 8.26 6.28 6.10
CA PHE A 2 7.82 7.65 5.81
C PHE A 2 8.68 8.74 6.47
N ASN A 3 8.88 8.70 7.80
CA ASN A 3 9.71 9.69 8.52
C ASN A 3 11.20 9.65 8.14
N LEU A 4 11.64 8.66 7.37
CA LEU A 4 13.01 8.57 6.85
C LEU A 4 13.11 9.07 5.40
N GLY A 5 12.03 9.64 4.84
CA GLY A 5 12.00 10.21 3.49
C GLY A 5 11.72 9.21 2.37
N TYR A 6 11.33 7.97 2.68
CA TYR A 6 10.96 6.99 1.66
C TYR A 6 9.51 7.19 1.21
N THR A 7 9.27 7.08 -0.10
CA THR A 7 7.93 6.86 -0.64
C THR A 7 7.42 5.50 -0.18
N VAL A 8 6.25 5.47 0.46
CA VAL A 8 5.63 4.25 0.99
C VAL A 8 4.45 3.85 0.11
N TYR A 9 4.43 2.58 -0.27
CA TYR A 9 3.29 1.91 -0.90
C TYR A 9 2.84 0.78 0.02
N THR A 10 1.57 0.81 0.41
CA THR A 10 0.92 -0.26 1.16
C THR A 10 0.10 -1.08 0.18
N LEU A 11 0.40 -2.38 0.08
CA LEU A 11 -0.35 -3.33 -0.72
C LEU A 11 -1.48 -3.92 0.13
N GLU A 12 -2.71 -3.44 -0.06
CA GLU A 12 -3.82 -3.75 0.85
C GLU A 12 -4.18 -5.23 0.87
N ASP A 13 -4.14 -5.88 -0.28
CA ASP A 13 -4.40 -7.31 -0.50
C ASP A 13 -3.25 -8.23 -0.04
N CYS A 14 -2.10 -7.66 0.31
CA CYS A 14 -0.93 -8.40 0.81
C CYS A 14 -0.72 -8.21 2.31
N CYS A 15 -1.61 -7.48 2.99
CA CYS A 15 -1.54 -7.20 4.41
C CYS A 15 -2.69 -7.90 5.13
N THR A 16 -2.46 -8.33 6.36
CA THR A 16 -3.49 -8.98 7.18
C THR A 16 -3.61 -8.31 8.55
N SER A 17 -4.68 -8.59 9.25
CA SER A 17 -4.93 -8.13 10.62
C SER A 17 -5.71 -9.19 11.38
N THR A 18 -5.86 -9.01 12.69
CA THR A 18 -6.56 -9.98 13.55
C THR A 18 -8.05 -10.11 13.22
N THR A 19 -8.66 -9.07 12.62
CA THR A 19 -10.03 -9.08 12.09
C THR A 19 -10.10 -8.23 10.82
N GLN A 20 -11.14 -8.48 9.99
CA GLN A 20 -11.40 -7.67 8.79
C GLN A 20 -11.69 -6.21 9.14
N GLU A 21 -12.45 -5.97 10.21
CA GLU A 21 -12.77 -4.61 10.67
C GLU A 21 -11.50 -3.80 11.01
N ILE A 22 -10.53 -4.42 11.70
CA ILE A 22 -9.26 -3.78 12.02
C ILE A 22 -8.44 -3.53 10.77
N HIS A 23 -8.44 -4.47 9.82
CA HIS A 23 -7.76 -4.29 8.54
C HIS A 23 -8.30 -3.06 7.79
N ASP A 24 -9.62 -3.03 7.55
CA ASP A 24 -10.29 -1.94 6.82
C ASP A 24 -10.11 -0.59 7.52
N TRP A 25 -10.21 -0.59 8.85
CA TRP A 25 -10.00 0.62 9.65
C TRP A 25 -8.56 1.12 9.53
N SER A 26 -7.57 0.23 9.57
CA SER A 26 -6.15 0.58 9.49
C SER A 26 -5.77 1.13 8.12
N ILE A 27 -6.25 0.50 7.05
CA ILE A 27 -6.07 0.96 5.66
C ILE A 27 -6.60 2.40 5.53
N LYS A 28 -7.85 2.62 5.93
CA LYS A 28 -8.55 3.89 5.73
C LYS A 28 -8.06 5.02 6.63
N ASN A 29 -7.78 4.73 7.90
CA ASN A 29 -7.58 5.77 8.92
C ASN A 29 -6.13 5.89 9.39
N THR A 30 -5.23 5.01 8.98
CA THR A 30 -3.83 5.06 9.40
C THR A 30 -2.89 5.04 8.21
N LEU A 31 -2.93 3.98 7.38
CA LEU A 31 -1.91 3.75 6.36
C LEU A 31 -1.96 4.77 5.22
N ALA A 32 -3.15 5.26 4.86
CA ALA A 32 -3.32 6.32 3.88
C ALA A 32 -2.64 7.66 4.26
N PHE A 33 -2.30 7.88 5.54
CA PHE A 33 -1.57 9.08 5.97
C PHE A 33 -0.06 8.98 5.74
N PHE A 34 0.47 7.77 5.60
CA PHE A 34 1.92 7.53 5.50
C PHE A 34 2.39 7.27 4.08
N GLY A 35 1.48 7.18 3.10
CA GLY A 35 1.81 6.91 1.72
C GLY A 35 0.58 6.52 0.89
N PHE A 36 0.83 5.78 -0.18
CA PHE A 36 -0.21 5.30 -1.08
C PHE A 36 -0.72 3.93 -0.62
N VAL A 37 -2.03 3.73 -0.71
CA VAL A 37 -2.67 2.42 -0.61
C VAL A 37 -3.06 2.00 -2.02
N ILE A 38 -2.72 0.76 -2.39
CA ILE A 38 -2.94 0.20 -3.72
C ILE A 38 -3.05 -1.32 -3.59
N ASP A 39 -3.73 -1.99 -4.52
CA ASP A 39 -3.69 -3.45 -4.63
C ASP A 39 -2.41 -3.93 -5.34
N ALA A 40 -2.05 -5.21 -5.19
CA ALA A 40 -0.83 -5.76 -5.77
C ALA A 40 -0.85 -5.78 -7.31
N GLU A 41 -2.01 -6.01 -7.93
CA GLU A 41 -2.16 -6.06 -9.38
C GLU A 41 -1.86 -4.70 -10.02
N SER A 42 -2.50 -3.65 -9.51
CA SER A 42 -2.32 -2.26 -9.89
C SER A 42 -0.89 -1.79 -9.64
N TYR A 43 -0.27 -2.19 -8.53
CA TYR A 43 1.13 -1.87 -8.27
C TYR A 43 2.06 -2.54 -9.29
N LEU A 44 1.84 -3.82 -9.57
CA LEU A 44 2.62 -4.57 -10.56
C LEU A 44 2.50 -3.98 -11.96
N ALA A 45 1.28 -3.61 -12.38
CA ALA A 45 1.06 -2.94 -13.66
C ALA A 45 1.88 -1.64 -13.75
N ALA A 46 1.82 -0.81 -12.71
CA ALA A 46 2.52 0.47 -12.67
C ALA A 46 4.06 0.36 -12.71
N ILE A 47 4.64 -0.69 -12.11
CA ILE A 47 6.10 -0.87 -12.11
C ILE A 47 6.61 -1.65 -13.33
N THR A 48 5.76 -2.45 -13.96
CA THR A 48 6.12 -3.23 -15.14
C THR A 48 6.21 -2.32 -16.37
N GLU A 49 5.31 -1.35 -16.53
CA GLU A 49 5.40 -0.34 -17.60
C GLU A 49 6.69 0.51 -17.56
N ARG A 50 7.36 0.58 -16.40
CA ARG A 50 8.66 1.27 -16.27
C ARG A 50 9.86 0.44 -16.70
N LYS A 51 9.74 -0.89 -16.83
CA LYS A 51 10.87 -1.75 -17.20
C LYS A 51 11.19 -1.73 -18.70
N ASP A 52 10.23 -1.30 -19.52
CA ASP A 52 10.34 -1.27 -20.98
C ASP A 52 10.69 0.14 -21.54
N LYS A 53 11.15 1.06 -20.68
CA LYS A 53 11.67 2.39 -21.02
C LYS A 53 13.06 2.59 -20.47
#